data_AF-A0A2R5GU34-F1
#
_entry.id   AF-A0A2R5GU34-F1
#
_cell.length_a   1.000
_cell.length_b   1.000
_cell.length_c   1.000
_cell.angle_alpha   90.00
_cell.angle_beta   90.00
_cell.angle_gamma   90.00
#
_symmetry.space_group_name_H-M   'P 1'
#
loop_
_entity.id
_entity.type
_entity.pdbx_description
1 polymer ?
#
loop_
_entity_poly.entity_id
_entity_poly.type
_entity_poly.pdbx_seq_one_letter_code
_entity_poly.pdbx_strand_id
1 'polypeptide(L)'
;MVVDLDHTLVHASSEIPSRAELEEQRDEHFEHMDVFRIDISALLAKLCRMNFVLVAFTQGATTYARQILRILDPRGAIFGTRLIAAPDCSADRPIKTFAIVAETFKVEAHQILVLDDRVDVWGDIGAEENRLRVIRVKPFLWFRGSNSVEAMRRIKQLHGVPVKAHLTMDFDDSKFIYLERIGDLVVDIWHRSLLAPGKGLYAAARAIRRRVLEGKVLLMDRVGTPGCELHIEATDAGATLQTTLDDSTTCVVTSSLTASAVLTKAMEKGTPVYKVEWLLECLNRWEVIDGEPYVPPFASKPTRTSPRKKRRTGSITSNS
;
A
#
# COMPACT_ATOMS: atom_id res chain seq x y z
N MET A 1 17.61 -6.55 1.85
CA MET A 1 16.27 -5.97 1.62
C MET A 1 16.44 -4.71 0.82
N VAL A 2 15.73 -4.61 -0.28
CA VAL A 2 15.72 -3.43 -1.14
C VAL A 2 14.58 -2.53 -0.70
N VAL A 3 14.84 -1.24 -0.63
CA VAL A 3 13.88 -0.24 -0.17
C VAL A 3 13.85 0.89 -1.19
N ASP A 4 12.67 1.17 -1.71
CA ASP A 4 12.43 2.37 -2.51
C ASP A 4 12.45 3.64 -1.63
N LEU A 5 12.61 4.82 -2.25
CA LEU A 5 12.64 6.09 -1.52
C LEU A 5 11.34 6.88 -1.67
N ASP A 6 10.98 7.22 -2.90
CA ASP A 6 9.91 8.15 -3.25
C ASP A 6 8.53 7.52 -3.05
N HIS A 7 7.69 8.15 -2.24
CA HIS A 7 6.40 7.62 -1.77
C HIS A 7 6.51 6.29 -0.99
N THR A 8 7.70 5.80 -0.71
CA THR A 8 7.93 4.65 0.18
C THR A 8 8.40 5.12 1.55
N LEU A 9 9.47 5.92 1.60
CA LEU A 9 10.06 6.45 2.85
C LEU A 9 9.89 7.96 2.98
N VAL A 10 9.90 8.66 1.85
CA VAL A 10 9.84 10.12 1.76
C VAL A 10 8.85 10.56 0.71
N HIS A 11 8.35 11.77 0.84
CA HIS A 11 7.72 12.50 -0.25
C HIS A 11 8.51 13.78 -0.44
N ALA A 12 9.05 14.00 -1.64
CA ALA A 12 9.77 15.22 -1.99
C ALA A 12 8.95 16.07 -2.95
N SER A 13 8.97 17.39 -2.74
CA SER A 13 8.31 18.38 -3.59
C SER A 13 9.27 19.49 -3.96
N SER A 14 9.32 19.82 -5.25
CA SER A 14 9.97 21.03 -5.78
C SER A 14 9.02 22.25 -5.80
N GLU A 15 7.72 22.02 -5.56
CA GLU A 15 6.72 23.08 -5.41
C GLU A 15 6.77 23.60 -3.97
N ILE A 16 6.97 24.92 -3.80
CA ILE A 16 6.95 25.60 -2.49
C ILE A 16 5.54 25.45 -1.90
N PRO A 17 5.37 24.80 -0.73
CA PRO A 17 4.07 24.67 -0.09
C PRO A 17 3.45 26.04 0.19
N SER A 18 2.13 26.14 0.09
CA SER A 18 1.38 27.33 0.48
C SER A 18 1.57 27.62 1.97
N ARG A 19 1.43 28.89 2.38
CA ARG A 19 1.67 29.33 3.77
C ARG A 19 0.85 28.57 4.84
N ALA A 20 -0.29 27.99 4.45
CA ALA A 20 -1.15 27.17 5.31
C ALA A 20 -0.65 25.72 5.47
N GLU A 21 0.13 25.19 4.52
CA GLU A 21 0.77 23.86 4.61
C GLU A 21 2.05 23.89 5.46
N LEU A 22 2.58 25.09 5.74
CA LEU A 22 3.80 25.29 6.53
C LEU A 22 3.57 25.23 8.04
N GLU A 23 2.32 25.32 8.52
CA GLU A 23 1.99 25.42 9.95
C GLU A 23 1.86 24.05 10.66
N GLU A 24 1.98 22.93 9.95
CA GLU A 24 1.97 21.58 10.54
C GLU A 24 3.24 20.79 10.16
N GLN A 25 4.16 20.68 11.13
CA GLN A 25 5.30 19.76 11.20
C GLN A 25 6.23 19.67 9.98
N ARG A 26 7.27 20.52 9.97
CA ARG A 26 8.41 20.47 9.05
C ARG A 26 9.63 19.85 9.72
N ASP A 27 10.31 18.95 9.02
CA ASP A 27 11.57 18.35 9.50
C ASP A 27 12.81 19.10 8.98
N GLU A 28 13.05 19.21 7.66
CA GLU A 28 14.29 19.83 7.11
C GLU A 28 14.10 20.45 5.69
N HIS A 29 14.92 21.45 5.33
CA HIS A 29 14.92 22.15 4.03
C HIS A 29 16.26 21.96 3.30
N PHE A 30 16.23 21.65 2.00
CA PHE A 30 17.40 21.61 1.12
C PHE A 30 17.23 22.59 -0.04
N GLU A 31 18.33 23.08 -0.62
CA GLU A 31 18.33 23.97 -1.79
C GLU A 31 17.30 23.48 -2.84
N HIS A 32 16.22 24.25 -2.98
CA HIS A 32 15.14 24.08 -3.98
C HIS A 32 14.20 22.87 -3.83
N MET A 33 14.16 22.20 -2.67
CA MET A 33 13.25 21.06 -2.46
C MET A 33 12.84 20.89 -0.99
N ASP A 34 11.54 20.79 -0.73
CA ASP A 34 11.00 20.40 0.57
C ASP A 34 10.81 18.87 0.60
N VAL A 35 11.25 18.25 1.70
CA VAL A 35 11.17 16.81 1.89
C VAL A 35 10.38 16.55 3.17
N PHE A 36 9.29 15.80 3.03
CA PHE A 36 8.63 15.21 4.18
C PHE A 36 9.06 13.76 4.29
N ARG A 37 9.45 13.34 5.50
CA ARG A 37 9.82 11.95 5.77
C ARG A 37 8.90 11.34 6.80
N ILE A 38 8.77 10.03 6.71
CA ILE A 38 8.22 9.25 7.81
C ILE A 38 9.35 8.93 8.79
N ASP A 39 9.10 9.03 10.10
CA ASP A 39 10.00 8.41 11.07
C ASP A 39 9.90 6.88 10.94
N ILE A 40 10.87 6.34 10.21
CA ILE A 40 11.07 4.91 9.95
C ILE A 40 12.19 4.32 10.81
N SER A 41 12.75 5.10 11.74
CA SER A 41 13.96 4.74 12.48
C SER A 41 13.80 3.42 13.24
N ALA A 42 12.63 3.22 13.85
CA ALA A 42 12.31 1.99 14.56
C ALA A 42 12.24 0.76 13.63
N LEU A 43 11.63 0.92 12.45
CA LEU A 43 11.54 -0.12 11.43
C LEU A 43 12.94 -0.46 10.90
N LEU A 44 13.72 0.53 10.46
CA LEU A 44 15.07 0.31 9.95
C LEU A 44 15.97 -0.36 11.00
N ALA A 45 15.91 0.10 12.25
CA ALA A 45 16.66 -0.51 13.35
C ALA A 45 16.24 -1.97 13.60
N LYS A 46 14.95 -2.29 13.49
CA LYS A 46 14.42 -3.66 13.61
C LYS A 46 14.98 -4.54 12.48
N LEU A 47 14.95 -4.06 11.24
CA LEU A 47 15.48 -4.78 10.08
C LEU A 47 16.98 -5.03 10.20
N CYS A 48 17.76 -4.03 10.60
CA CYS A 48 19.20 -4.19 10.84
C CYS A 48 19.50 -5.21 11.95
N ARG A 49 18.72 -5.21 13.05
CA ARG A 49 18.85 -6.20 14.14
C ARG A 49 18.59 -7.64 13.68
N MET A 50 17.80 -7.83 12.64
CA MET A 50 17.54 -9.12 12.02
C MET A 50 18.60 -9.51 10.97
N ASN A 51 19.69 -8.76 10.87
CA ASN A 51 20.77 -8.98 9.92
C ASN A 51 20.39 -8.75 8.45
N PHE A 52 19.34 -7.95 8.18
CA PHE A 52 19.09 -7.48 6.82
C PHE A 52 20.11 -6.42 6.42
N VAL A 53 20.76 -6.65 5.28
CA VAL A 53 21.50 -5.60 4.58
C VAL A 53 20.50 -4.74 3.80
N LEU A 54 20.40 -3.45 4.12
CA LEU A 54 19.50 -2.51 3.45
C LEU A 54 20.18 -1.87 2.24
N VAL A 55 19.44 -1.81 1.14
CA VAL A 55 19.85 -1.24 -0.15
C VAL A 55 18.77 -0.26 -0.59
N ALA A 56 19.15 0.97 -0.93
CA ALA A 56 18.24 1.92 -1.56
C ALA A 56 18.18 1.64 -3.07
N PHE A 57 16.99 1.53 -3.65
CA PHE A 57 16.80 1.42 -5.09
C PHE A 57 15.70 2.37 -5.56
N THR A 58 16.09 3.48 -6.19
CA THR A 58 15.17 4.53 -6.69
C THR A 58 15.29 4.71 -8.22
N GLN A 59 14.21 5.15 -8.85
CA GLN A 59 14.22 5.66 -10.24
C GLN A 59 14.66 7.13 -10.33
N GLY A 60 15.04 7.75 -9.21
CA GLY A 60 15.59 9.10 -9.15
C GLY A 60 17.07 9.18 -9.54
N ALA A 61 17.56 10.40 -9.78
CA ALA A 61 18.96 10.66 -10.07
C ALA A 61 19.85 10.38 -8.84
N THR A 62 21.11 10.02 -9.07
CA THR A 62 22.05 9.68 -7.98
C THR A 62 22.30 10.84 -7.01
N THR A 63 22.31 12.08 -7.49
CA THR A 63 22.49 13.28 -6.65
C THR A 63 21.32 13.45 -5.67
N TYR A 64 20.09 13.33 -6.19
CA TYR A 64 18.86 13.35 -5.40
C TYR A 64 18.85 12.24 -4.35
N ALA A 65 19.09 11.00 -4.77
CA ALA A 65 19.09 9.85 -3.87
C ALA A 65 20.10 10.00 -2.72
N ARG A 66 21.29 10.54 -3.01
CA ARG A 66 22.31 10.81 -1.98
C ARG A 66 21.88 11.91 -1.00
N GLN A 67 21.14 12.93 -1.45
CA GLN A 67 20.57 13.93 -0.54
C GLN A 67 19.54 13.29 0.40
N ILE A 68 18.61 12.49 -0.14
CA ILE A 68 17.62 11.77 0.67
C ILE A 68 18.30 10.83 1.68
N LEU A 69 19.33 10.07 1.28
CA LEU A 69 20.05 9.20 2.20
C LEU A 69 20.79 9.96 3.31
N ARG A 70 21.25 11.18 3.08
CA ARG A 70 21.82 12.03 4.16
C ARG A 70 20.79 12.42 5.21
N ILE A 71 19.53 12.53 4.82
CA ILE A 71 18.40 12.80 5.73
C ILE A 71 18.02 11.53 6.50
N LEU A 72 17.88 10.42 5.79
CA LEU A 72 17.39 9.16 6.37
C LEU A 72 18.45 8.39 7.16
N ASP A 73 19.71 8.47 6.74
CA ASP A 73 20.86 7.79 7.34
C ASP A 73 22.07 8.74 7.45
N PRO A 74 22.01 9.77 8.31
CA PRO A 74 23.05 10.80 8.39
C PRO A 74 24.44 10.26 8.73
N ARG A 75 24.50 9.11 9.42
CA ARG A 75 25.75 8.44 9.81
C ARG A 75 26.23 7.41 8.77
N GLY A 76 25.43 7.10 7.76
CA GLY A 76 25.74 6.05 6.78
C GLY A 76 25.75 4.63 7.37
N ALA A 77 25.10 4.41 8.52
CA ALA A 77 25.12 3.14 9.24
C ALA A 77 24.11 2.13 8.69
N ILE A 78 23.06 2.60 8.03
CA ILE A 78 21.92 1.79 7.60
C ILE A 78 22.04 1.41 6.12
N PHE A 79 22.19 2.40 5.23
CA PHE A 79 22.37 2.21 3.80
C PHE A 79 23.83 2.39 3.39
N GLY A 80 24.55 3.33 4.03
CA GLY A 80 25.92 3.64 3.67
C GLY A 80 26.06 3.98 2.17
N THR A 81 26.86 3.20 1.44
CA THR A 81 27.05 3.36 -0.01
C THR A 81 26.14 2.48 -0.87
N ARG A 82 25.23 1.70 -0.26
CA ARG A 82 24.36 0.73 -0.96
C ARG A 82 23.17 1.43 -1.61
N LEU A 83 23.39 1.94 -2.81
CA LEU A 83 22.42 2.68 -3.61
C LEU A 83 22.45 2.17 -5.06
N ILE A 84 21.28 1.93 -5.63
CA ILE A 84 21.04 1.81 -7.06
C ILE A 84 20.10 2.98 -7.45
N ALA A 85 20.56 3.86 -8.33
CA ALA A 85 19.79 4.98 -8.86
C ALA A 85 19.47 4.77 -10.35
N ALA A 86 18.70 5.69 -10.95
CA ALA A 86 18.33 5.57 -12.37
C ALA A 86 19.52 5.38 -13.34
N PRO A 87 20.66 6.09 -13.21
CA PRO A 87 21.80 5.88 -14.10
C PRO A 87 22.47 4.51 -13.98
N ASP A 88 22.22 3.78 -12.89
CA ASP A 88 22.72 2.42 -12.67
C ASP A 88 21.81 1.37 -13.34
N CYS A 89 20.68 1.79 -13.89
CA CYS A 89 19.73 0.96 -14.63
C CYS A 89 20.01 1.04 -16.15
N SER A 90 19.38 0.16 -16.94
CA SER A 90 19.56 0.14 -18.40
C SER A 90 19.20 1.49 -19.06
N ALA A 91 19.96 1.83 -20.12
CA ALA A 91 19.98 3.16 -20.72
C ALA A 91 18.65 3.63 -21.33
N ASP A 92 17.77 2.72 -21.75
CA ASP A 92 16.55 3.08 -22.49
C ASP A 92 15.36 3.41 -21.58
N ARG A 93 15.35 2.90 -20.34
CA ARG A 93 14.35 3.25 -19.32
C ARG A 93 14.85 2.77 -17.95
N PRO A 94 14.82 3.60 -16.89
CA PRO A 94 15.22 3.16 -15.55
C PRO A 94 14.17 2.20 -14.99
N ILE A 95 14.34 0.91 -15.26
CA ILE A 95 13.47 -0.17 -14.81
C ILE A 95 14.14 -0.87 -13.63
N LYS A 96 13.39 -1.12 -12.55
CA LYS A 96 13.90 -1.91 -11.43
C LYS A 96 13.84 -3.39 -11.80
N THR A 97 14.88 -4.17 -11.50
CA THR A 97 14.83 -5.62 -11.66
C THR A 97 15.54 -6.30 -10.50
N PHE A 98 15.14 -7.52 -10.18
CA PHE A 98 15.83 -8.35 -9.20
C PHE A 98 17.23 -8.74 -9.72
N ALA A 99 17.41 -8.86 -11.04
CA ALA A 99 18.70 -9.12 -11.67
C ALA A 99 19.74 -8.04 -11.37
N ILE A 100 19.38 -6.75 -11.54
CA ILE A 100 20.28 -5.62 -11.22
C ILE A 100 20.74 -5.70 -9.76
N VAL A 101 19.82 -5.96 -8.84
CA VAL A 101 20.14 -6.08 -7.40
C VAL A 101 21.06 -7.27 -7.14
N ALA A 102 20.74 -8.44 -7.71
CA ALA A 102 21.52 -9.66 -7.57
C ALA A 102 22.95 -9.49 -8.09
N GLU A 103 23.11 -8.91 -9.28
CA GLU A 103 24.40 -8.67 -9.92
C GLU A 103 25.25 -7.63 -9.16
N THR A 104 24.61 -6.56 -8.68
CA THR A 104 25.27 -5.46 -7.96
C THR A 104 25.80 -5.91 -6.61
N PHE A 105 25.00 -6.66 -5.84
CA PHE A 105 25.33 -7.04 -4.47
C PHE A 105 25.81 -8.47 -4.30
N LYS A 106 25.94 -9.23 -5.40
CA LYS A 106 26.37 -10.64 -5.42
C LYS A 106 25.52 -11.50 -4.47
N VAL A 107 24.20 -11.37 -4.61
CA VAL A 107 23.20 -12.13 -3.84
C VAL A 107 22.29 -12.90 -4.77
N GLU A 108 21.75 -14.02 -4.29
CA GLU A 108 20.78 -14.80 -5.04
C GLU A 108 19.41 -14.13 -5.01
N ALA A 109 18.64 -14.22 -6.10
CA ALA A 109 17.36 -13.55 -6.23
C ALA A 109 16.35 -13.94 -5.13
N HIS A 110 16.41 -15.19 -4.65
CA HIS A 110 15.56 -15.71 -3.57
C HIS A 110 15.91 -15.15 -2.17
N GLN A 111 17.02 -14.40 -2.04
CA GLN A 111 17.43 -13.68 -0.82
C GLN A 111 16.99 -12.22 -0.85
N ILE A 112 16.32 -11.79 -1.91
CA ILE A 112 15.87 -10.41 -2.10
C ILE A 112 14.41 -10.30 -1.66
N LEU A 113 14.17 -9.35 -0.76
CA LEU A 113 12.85 -8.86 -0.37
C LEU A 113 12.83 -7.36 -0.63
N VAL A 114 11.72 -6.87 -1.17
CA VAL A 114 11.55 -5.50 -1.62
C VAL A 114 10.45 -4.81 -0.81
N LEU A 115 10.68 -3.56 -0.42
CA LEU A 115 9.67 -2.63 0.07
C LEU A 115 9.55 -1.48 -0.93
N ASP A 116 8.40 -1.35 -1.57
CA ASP A 116 8.17 -0.38 -2.65
C ASP A 116 6.68 -0.03 -2.67
N ASP A 117 6.31 1.22 -2.91
CA ASP A 117 4.90 1.59 -3.08
C ASP A 117 4.33 1.05 -4.40
N ARG A 118 5.22 0.72 -5.35
CA ARG A 118 4.88 0.33 -6.70
C ARG A 118 5.44 -1.03 -7.06
N VAL A 119 4.54 -1.93 -7.43
CA VAL A 119 4.90 -3.24 -7.98
C VAL A 119 5.21 -3.10 -9.48
N ASP A 120 4.51 -2.20 -10.18
CA ASP A 120 4.62 -1.98 -11.62
C ASP A 120 5.97 -1.42 -12.14
N VAL A 121 6.85 -0.91 -11.26
CA VAL A 121 8.21 -0.46 -11.64
C VAL A 121 9.19 -1.61 -11.87
N TRP A 122 8.86 -2.80 -11.39
CA TRP A 122 9.72 -3.96 -11.47
C TRP A 122 9.51 -4.66 -12.83
N GLY A 123 10.52 -4.62 -13.70
CA GLY A 123 10.40 -5.06 -15.09
C GLY A 123 10.23 -6.58 -15.25
N ASP A 124 10.66 -7.33 -14.25
CA ASP A 124 10.61 -8.78 -14.16
C ASP A 124 9.44 -9.29 -13.29
N ILE A 125 8.46 -8.44 -13.01
CA ILE A 125 7.27 -8.72 -12.18
C ILE A 125 6.25 -9.63 -12.87
N GLY A 126 6.41 -9.91 -14.17
CA GLY A 126 5.61 -10.91 -14.88
C GLY A 126 5.72 -12.30 -14.26
N ALA A 127 6.87 -12.62 -13.67
CA ALA A 127 7.07 -13.84 -12.90
C ALA A 127 6.42 -13.71 -11.51
N GLU A 128 5.50 -14.63 -11.16
CA GLU A 128 4.82 -14.67 -9.86
C GLU A 128 5.84 -14.61 -8.70
N GLU A 129 6.96 -15.30 -8.86
CA GLU A 129 8.01 -15.35 -7.85
C GLU A 129 8.61 -14.00 -7.48
N ASN A 130 8.65 -13.07 -8.44
CA ASN A 130 9.14 -11.72 -8.23
C ASN A 130 8.06 -10.86 -7.58
N ARG A 131 6.78 -11.01 -7.97
CA ARG A 131 5.65 -10.27 -7.36
C ARG A 131 5.53 -10.52 -5.88
N LEU A 132 5.67 -11.79 -5.50
CA LEU A 132 5.54 -12.23 -4.12
C LEU A 132 6.71 -11.80 -3.22
N ARG A 133 7.82 -11.31 -3.80
CA ARG A 133 8.96 -10.73 -3.06
C ARG A 133 8.80 -9.22 -2.80
N VAL A 134 7.83 -8.58 -3.44
CA VAL A 134 7.51 -7.16 -3.22
C VAL A 134 6.44 -7.04 -2.14
N ILE A 135 6.82 -6.47 -1.01
CA ILE A 135 5.91 -5.97 0.01
C ILE A 135 5.49 -4.58 -0.44
N ARG A 136 4.32 -4.49 -1.04
CA ARG A 136 3.76 -3.20 -1.45
C ARG A 136 3.40 -2.39 -0.22
N VAL A 137 3.86 -1.15 -0.15
CA VAL A 137 3.41 -0.20 0.86
C VAL A 137 2.38 0.78 0.30
N LYS A 138 1.54 1.35 1.17
CA LYS A 138 0.72 2.49 0.78
C LYS A 138 1.62 3.66 0.36
N PRO A 139 1.32 4.31 -0.77
CA PRO A 139 2.10 5.44 -1.24
C PRO A 139 2.02 6.57 -0.22
N PHE A 140 3.18 7.06 0.16
CA PHE A 140 3.34 8.11 1.13
C PHE A 140 3.23 9.48 0.44
N LEU A 141 2.06 10.11 0.54
CA LEU A 141 1.73 11.34 -0.16
C LEU A 141 1.38 12.47 0.81
N TRP A 142 2.41 13.15 1.32
CA TRP A 142 2.29 14.38 2.12
C TRP A 142 1.84 15.63 1.33
N PHE A 143 2.66 16.09 0.38
CA PHE A 143 2.40 17.34 -0.35
C PHE A 143 1.20 17.24 -1.29
N ARG A 144 0.36 18.28 -1.32
CA ARG A 144 -0.77 18.38 -2.24
C ARG A 144 -0.32 19.09 -3.53
N GLY A 145 0.55 18.44 -4.28
CA GLY A 145 1.14 18.98 -5.51
C GLY A 145 0.81 18.17 -6.76
N SER A 146 1.33 18.63 -7.90
CA SER A 146 1.19 17.96 -9.20
C SER A 146 1.69 16.50 -9.19
N ASN A 147 2.78 16.21 -8.46
CA ASN A 147 3.33 14.87 -8.27
C ASN A 147 2.34 13.91 -7.61
N SER A 148 1.67 14.36 -6.54
CA SER A 148 0.61 13.59 -5.89
C SER A 148 -0.55 13.32 -6.85
N VAL A 149 -0.96 14.32 -7.66
CA VAL A 149 -2.02 14.14 -8.66
C VAL A 149 -1.63 13.09 -9.71
N GLU A 150 -0.37 13.06 -10.13
CA GLU A 150 0.11 12.04 -11.07
C GLU A 150 0.16 10.65 -10.42
N ALA A 151 0.69 10.52 -9.21
CA ALA A 151 0.67 9.27 -8.45
C ALA A 151 -0.77 8.74 -8.29
N MET A 152 -1.70 9.64 -7.92
CA MET A 152 -3.12 9.34 -7.82
C MET A 152 -3.73 8.85 -9.13
N ARG A 153 -3.45 9.56 -10.23
CA ARG A 153 -3.93 9.20 -11.58
C ARG A 153 -3.44 7.83 -12.00
N ARG A 154 -2.17 7.52 -11.73
CA ARG A 154 -1.57 6.22 -12.02
C ARG A 154 -2.24 5.09 -11.25
N ILE A 155 -2.40 5.24 -9.94
CA ILE A 155 -3.08 4.23 -9.09
C ILE A 155 -4.49 3.95 -9.61
N LYS A 156 -5.22 5.01 -10.00
CA LYS A 156 -6.54 4.87 -10.64
C LYS A 156 -6.48 4.04 -11.92
N GLN A 157 -5.45 4.20 -12.74
CA GLN A 157 -5.28 3.44 -13.97
C GLN A 157 -4.94 1.98 -13.70
N LEU A 158 -4.03 1.70 -12.77
CA LEU A 158 -3.56 0.35 -12.44
C LEU A 158 -4.64 -0.49 -11.77
N HIS A 159 -5.39 0.10 -10.83
CA HIS A 159 -6.41 -0.62 -10.05
C HIS A 159 -7.83 -0.40 -10.56
N GLY A 160 -8.03 0.59 -11.43
CA GLY A 160 -9.32 0.92 -12.00
C GLY A 160 -10.36 1.43 -11.00
N VAL A 161 -9.92 1.94 -9.84
CA VAL A 161 -10.81 2.44 -8.78
C VAL A 161 -10.46 3.85 -8.31
N PRO A 162 -11.44 4.63 -7.80
CA PRO A 162 -11.20 5.97 -7.30
C PRO A 162 -10.17 6.00 -6.17
N VAL A 163 -9.35 7.04 -6.17
CA VAL A 163 -8.11 7.08 -5.40
C VAL A 163 -8.30 7.31 -3.90
N LYS A 164 -9.50 7.68 -3.42
CA LYS A 164 -9.80 7.71 -1.97
C LYS A 164 -9.40 6.41 -1.27
N ALA A 165 -9.44 5.29 -2.00
CA ALA A 165 -9.09 3.99 -1.49
C ALA A 165 -7.60 3.77 -1.16
N HIS A 166 -6.71 4.64 -1.64
CA HIS A 166 -5.25 4.41 -1.63
C HIS A 166 -4.41 5.47 -0.90
N LEU A 167 -4.99 6.62 -0.52
CA LEU A 167 -4.18 7.83 -0.42
C LEU A 167 -3.90 8.39 0.95
N THR A 168 -4.62 8.01 1.98
CA THR A 168 -4.44 8.68 3.26
C THR A 168 -4.20 7.65 4.33
N MET A 169 -2.93 7.58 4.76
CA MET A 169 -2.70 7.40 6.18
C MET A 169 -3.29 8.65 6.83
N ASP A 170 -4.45 8.53 7.47
CA ASP A 170 -4.86 9.57 8.41
C ASP A 170 -3.72 9.66 9.45
N PHE A 171 -3.16 10.87 9.59
CA PHE A 171 -1.85 11.09 10.22
C PHE A 171 -1.94 11.10 11.76
N ASP A 172 -2.38 9.97 12.33
CA ASP A 172 -2.42 9.71 13.77
C ASP A 172 -1.63 8.42 14.13
N ASP A 173 -1.89 7.84 15.31
CA ASP A 173 -1.34 6.56 15.80
C ASP A 173 -1.37 5.43 14.76
N SER A 174 -2.31 5.49 13.80
CA SER A 174 -2.42 4.57 12.66
C SER A 174 -1.15 4.45 11.83
N LYS A 175 -0.30 5.48 11.80
CA LYS A 175 0.96 5.46 11.06
C LYS A 175 2.04 4.61 11.71
N PHE A 176 2.23 4.77 13.01
CA PHE A 176 3.16 3.94 13.77
C PHE A 176 2.73 2.48 13.73
N ILE A 177 1.43 2.23 13.92
CA ILE A 177 0.83 0.90 13.82
C ILE A 177 1.10 0.29 12.43
N TYR A 178 0.99 1.07 11.35
CA TYR A 178 1.23 0.59 10.00
C TYR A 178 2.70 0.18 9.77
N LEU A 179 3.67 0.98 10.21
CA LEU A 179 5.09 0.63 10.08
C LEU A 179 5.49 -0.54 10.97
N GLU A 180 4.93 -0.60 12.18
CA GLU A 180 5.14 -1.72 13.10
C GLU A 180 4.67 -3.03 12.46
N ARG A 181 3.48 -3.02 11.85
CA ARG A 181 2.93 -4.16 11.09
C ARG A 181 3.82 -4.57 9.92
N ILE A 182 4.36 -3.63 9.15
CA ILE A 182 5.34 -3.96 8.10
C ILE A 182 6.55 -4.67 8.73
N GLY A 183 7.06 -4.15 9.84
CA GLY A 183 8.16 -4.76 10.57
C GLY A 183 7.83 -6.18 11.05
N ASP A 184 6.64 -6.41 11.59
CA ASP A 184 6.18 -7.74 12.02
C ASP A 184 6.01 -8.70 10.86
N LEU A 185 5.49 -8.22 9.72
CA LEU A 185 5.38 -9.02 8.51
C LEU A 185 6.76 -9.47 8.00
N VAL A 186 7.73 -8.56 7.96
CA VAL A 186 9.10 -8.89 7.56
C VAL A 186 9.75 -9.87 8.55
N VAL A 187 9.45 -9.74 9.84
CA VAL A 187 9.84 -10.71 10.89
C VAL A 187 9.26 -12.10 10.62
N ASP A 188 7.97 -12.21 10.34
CA ASP A 188 7.33 -13.50 10.05
C ASP A 188 7.91 -14.14 8.78
N ILE A 189 8.09 -13.36 7.71
CA ILE A 189 8.74 -13.82 6.47
C ILE A 189 10.15 -14.34 6.77
N TRP A 190 10.95 -13.58 7.52
CA TRP A 190 12.30 -13.98 7.89
C TRP A 190 12.30 -15.28 8.69
N HIS A 191 11.52 -15.37 9.78
CA HIS A 191 11.48 -16.58 10.60
C HIS A 191 11.03 -17.81 9.81
N ARG A 192 9.99 -17.69 8.97
CA ARG A 192 9.54 -18.80 8.12
C ARG A 192 10.58 -19.20 7.08
N SER A 193 11.37 -18.25 6.58
CA SER A 193 12.47 -18.56 5.65
C SER A 193 13.56 -19.40 6.32
N LEU A 194 13.80 -19.21 7.62
CA LEU A 194 14.74 -20.02 8.40
C LEU A 194 14.22 -21.45 8.64
N LEU A 195 12.90 -21.65 8.69
CA LEU A 195 12.27 -22.98 8.86
C LEU A 195 12.33 -23.83 7.58
N ALA A 196 12.60 -23.23 6.42
CA ALA A 196 12.75 -23.94 5.15
C ALA A 196 14.04 -23.52 4.41
N PRO A 197 15.22 -23.93 4.93
CA PRO A 197 16.51 -23.59 4.32
C PRO A 197 16.54 -24.01 2.85
N GLY A 198 17.01 -23.12 1.97
CA GLY A 198 17.08 -23.33 0.52
C GLY A 198 15.83 -22.90 -0.26
N LYS A 199 14.69 -22.63 0.38
CA LYS A 199 13.52 -22.05 -0.30
C LYS A 199 13.51 -20.51 -0.30
N GLY A 200 14.30 -19.89 0.59
CA GLY A 200 14.53 -18.45 0.64
C GLY A 200 13.35 -17.62 1.15
N LEU A 201 13.52 -16.29 1.11
CA LEU A 201 12.50 -15.32 1.53
C LEU A 201 11.27 -15.37 0.64
N TYR A 202 11.47 -15.65 -0.65
CA TYR A 202 10.39 -15.85 -1.62
C TYR A 202 9.36 -16.87 -1.15
N ALA A 203 9.80 -18.09 -0.81
CA ALA A 203 8.85 -19.15 -0.47
C ALA A 203 8.09 -18.84 0.84
N ALA A 204 8.75 -18.18 1.79
CA ALA A 204 8.11 -17.71 3.02
C ALA A 204 7.05 -16.64 2.72
N ALA A 205 7.42 -15.61 1.94
CA ALA A 205 6.52 -14.55 1.52
C ALA A 205 5.32 -15.10 0.74
N ARG A 206 5.55 -16.01 -0.20
CA ARG A 206 4.51 -16.73 -0.95
C ARG A 206 3.56 -17.50 -0.03
N ALA A 207 4.11 -18.23 0.95
CA ALA A 207 3.30 -19.04 1.86
C ALA A 207 2.41 -18.19 2.76
N ILE A 208 2.88 -17.01 3.19
CA ILE A 208 2.05 -16.08 3.97
C ILE A 208 1.01 -15.44 3.04
N ARG A 209 1.44 -14.84 1.92
CA ARG A 209 0.56 -14.09 1.02
C ARG A 209 -0.58 -14.93 0.47
N ARG A 210 -0.32 -16.16 0.01
CA ARG A 210 -1.37 -17.05 -0.51
C ARG A 210 -2.45 -17.45 0.50
N ARG A 211 -2.15 -17.34 1.80
CA ARG A 211 -3.10 -17.69 2.87
C ARG A 211 -4.03 -16.54 3.24
N VAL A 212 -3.76 -15.34 2.73
CA VAL A 212 -4.54 -14.14 3.09
C VAL A 212 -5.98 -14.31 2.65
N LEU A 213 -6.21 -14.51 1.35
CA LEU A 213 -7.52 -14.65 0.75
C LEU A 213 -7.85 -16.11 0.40
N GLU A 214 -7.15 -17.08 0.99
CA GLU A 214 -7.39 -18.50 0.76
C GLU A 214 -8.85 -18.87 1.03
N GLY A 215 -9.48 -19.53 0.06
CA GLY A 215 -10.89 -19.90 0.11
C GLY A 215 -11.88 -18.75 -0.14
N LYS A 216 -11.41 -17.52 -0.40
CA LYS A 216 -12.26 -16.40 -0.81
C LYS A 216 -12.52 -16.46 -2.30
N VAL A 217 -13.77 -16.70 -2.69
CA VAL A 217 -14.24 -16.54 -4.06
C VAL A 217 -14.83 -15.14 -4.22
N LEU A 218 -14.14 -14.26 -4.94
CA LEU A 218 -14.46 -12.84 -5.07
C LEU A 218 -15.10 -12.54 -6.42
N LEU A 219 -16.20 -11.78 -6.41
CA LEU A 219 -16.72 -11.13 -7.60
C LEU A 219 -16.33 -9.64 -7.59
N MET A 220 -15.71 -9.17 -8.67
CA MET A 220 -15.25 -7.79 -8.83
C MET A 220 -16.28 -6.95 -9.61
N ASP A 221 -17.07 -6.12 -8.93
CA ASP A 221 -18.06 -5.22 -9.56
C ASP A 221 -17.45 -3.84 -9.81
N ARG A 222 -17.15 -3.53 -11.08
CA ARG A 222 -16.54 -2.25 -11.51
C ARG A 222 -15.17 -1.97 -10.87
N VAL A 223 -14.45 -2.99 -10.45
CA VAL A 223 -13.09 -2.87 -9.90
C VAL A 223 -12.10 -3.22 -10.99
N GLY A 224 -11.67 -2.22 -11.75
CA GLY A 224 -10.74 -2.39 -12.88
C GLY A 224 -11.21 -3.33 -13.98
N THR A 225 -10.33 -3.57 -14.95
CA THR A 225 -10.52 -4.55 -16.01
C THR A 225 -9.99 -5.91 -15.58
N PRO A 226 -10.52 -7.03 -16.10
CA PRO A 226 -9.97 -8.36 -15.84
C PRO A 226 -8.46 -8.40 -16.07
N GLY A 227 -7.71 -8.89 -15.07
CA GLY A 227 -6.26 -8.98 -15.14
C GLY A 227 -5.51 -7.67 -14.83
N CYS A 228 -6.19 -6.63 -14.33
CA CYS A 228 -5.49 -5.47 -13.77
C CYS A 228 -4.64 -5.85 -12.56
N GLU A 229 -3.74 -4.96 -12.14
CA GLU A 229 -2.77 -5.23 -11.06
C GLU A 229 -3.47 -5.68 -9.77
N LEU A 230 -4.59 -5.03 -9.41
CA LEU A 230 -5.37 -5.40 -8.22
C LEU A 230 -5.96 -6.83 -8.31
N HIS A 231 -6.34 -7.29 -9.49
CA HIS A 231 -6.84 -8.66 -9.69
C HIS A 231 -5.70 -9.68 -9.56
N ILE A 232 -4.54 -9.36 -10.12
CA ILE A 232 -3.33 -10.18 -9.99
C ILE A 232 -2.95 -10.30 -8.53
N GLU A 233 -2.92 -9.20 -7.79
CA GLU A 233 -2.59 -9.19 -6.36
C GLU A 233 -3.60 -9.98 -5.51
N ALA A 234 -4.89 -9.87 -5.80
CA ALA A 234 -5.91 -10.68 -5.13
C ALA A 234 -5.67 -12.18 -5.36
N THR A 235 -5.31 -12.57 -6.58
CA THR A 235 -5.01 -13.95 -6.94
C THR A 235 -3.70 -14.44 -6.28
N ASP A 236 -2.65 -13.60 -6.30
CA ASP A 236 -1.38 -13.85 -5.61
C ASP A 236 -1.59 -14.02 -4.09
N ALA A 237 -2.61 -13.35 -3.54
CA ALA A 237 -3.05 -13.48 -2.16
C ALA A 237 -3.96 -14.70 -1.88
N GLY A 238 -4.24 -15.53 -2.88
CA GLY A 238 -5.01 -16.78 -2.74
C GLY A 238 -6.50 -16.68 -3.03
N ALA A 239 -7.00 -15.54 -3.52
CA ALA A 239 -8.39 -15.39 -3.91
C ALA A 239 -8.68 -16.12 -5.24
N THR A 240 -9.89 -16.67 -5.35
CA THR A 240 -10.46 -17.12 -6.63
C THR A 240 -11.34 -16.01 -7.18
N LEU A 241 -11.00 -15.45 -8.34
CA LEU A 241 -11.82 -14.41 -8.98
C LEU A 241 -12.87 -15.04 -9.91
N GLN A 242 -14.08 -14.50 -9.89
CA GLN A 242 -15.15 -14.90 -10.80
C GLN A 242 -15.84 -13.70 -11.45
N THR A 243 -16.46 -13.95 -12.60
CA THR A 243 -17.18 -12.95 -13.39
C THR A 243 -18.69 -12.99 -13.19
N THR A 244 -19.22 -14.06 -12.58
CA THR A 244 -20.66 -14.28 -12.39
C THR A 244 -20.98 -14.56 -10.94
N LEU A 245 -22.13 -14.06 -10.46
CA LEU A 245 -22.59 -14.29 -9.11
C LEU A 245 -23.29 -15.66 -9.02
N ASP A 246 -22.76 -16.55 -8.20
CA ASP A 246 -23.33 -17.86 -7.91
C ASP A 246 -23.25 -18.20 -6.41
N ASP A 247 -23.54 -19.45 -6.04
CA ASP A 247 -23.59 -19.88 -4.64
C ASP A 247 -22.20 -20.13 -4.04
N SER A 248 -21.15 -20.14 -4.86
CA SER A 248 -19.75 -20.19 -4.41
C SER A 248 -19.21 -18.80 -4.05
N THR A 249 -19.88 -17.71 -4.47
CA THR A 249 -19.44 -16.33 -4.20
C THR A 249 -19.39 -16.03 -2.72
N THR A 250 -18.18 -15.84 -2.18
CA THR A 250 -17.97 -15.54 -0.76
C THR A 250 -18.18 -14.08 -0.41
N CYS A 251 -17.80 -13.16 -1.30
CA CYS A 251 -18.14 -11.74 -1.20
C CYS A 251 -18.06 -11.04 -2.56
N VAL A 252 -18.70 -9.88 -2.66
CA VAL A 252 -18.60 -8.98 -3.82
C VAL A 252 -17.79 -7.76 -3.41
N VAL A 253 -16.76 -7.43 -4.18
CA VAL A 253 -15.96 -6.22 -4.01
C VAL A 253 -16.38 -5.21 -5.07
N THR A 254 -16.75 -3.98 -4.67
CA THR A 254 -17.25 -2.96 -5.59
C THR A 254 -16.56 -1.62 -5.44
N SER A 255 -16.42 -0.90 -6.55
CA SER A 255 -16.06 0.53 -6.56
C SER A 255 -17.30 1.44 -6.72
N SER A 256 -18.48 0.85 -6.89
CA SER A 256 -19.72 1.57 -7.14
C SER A 256 -20.22 2.28 -5.90
N LEU A 257 -20.77 3.48 -6.09
CA LEU A 257 -21.48 4.23 -5.05
C LEU A 257 -22.98 3.91 -5.02
N THR A 258 -23.47 3.13 -5.99
CA THR A 258 -24.87 2.76 -6.14
C THR A 258 -25.03 1.26 -6.40
N ALA A 259 -26.18 0.70 -6.03
CA ALA A 259 -26.47 -0.71 -6.25
C ALA A 259 -26.72 -1.01 -7.75
N SER A 260 -25.87 -1.87 -8.33
CA SER A 260 -26.10 -2.49 -9.64
C SER A 260 -27.00 -3.72 -9.51
N ALA A 261 -27.51 -4.27 -10.62
CA ALA A 261 -28.30 -5.51 -10.57
C ALA A 261 -27.55 -6.68 -9.91
N VAL A 262 -26.23 -6.76 -10.12
CA VAL A 262 -25.37 -7.78 -9.48
C VAL A 262 -25.29 -7.55 -7.97
N LEU A 263 -25.11 -6.29 -7.54
CA LEU A 263 -25.04 -5.94 -6.12
C LEU A 263 -26.37 -6.19 -5.41
N THR A 264 -27.51 -5.83 -6.04
CA THR A 264 -28.84 -6.11 -5.51
C THR A 264 -29.05 -7.61 -5.31
N LYS A 265 -28.72 -8.42 -6.34
CA LYS A 265 -28.83 -9.88 -6.26
C LYS A 265 -27.92 -10.49 -5.19
N ALA A 266 -26.71 -9.95 -5.03
CA ALA A 266 -25.78 -10.39 -3.98
C ALA A 266 -26.37 -10.12 -2.57
N MET A 267 -26.93 -8.93 -2.36
CA MET A 267 -27.58 -8.57 -1.09
C MET A 267 -28.82 -9.42 -0.81
N GLU A 268 -29.64 -9.73 -1.82
CA GLU A 268 -30.81 -10.62 -1.70
C GLU A 268 -30.41 -12.04 -1.29
N LYS A 269 -29.29 -12.55 -1.83
CA LYS A 269 -28.69 -13.84 -1.46
C LYS A 269 -27.99 -13.84 -0.09
N GLY A 270 -27.81 -12.67 0.53
CA GLY A 270 -27.03 -12.52 1.75
C GLY A 270 -25.52 -12.59 1.55
N THR A 271 -25.03 -12.51 0.31
CA THR A 271 -23.60 -12.41 0.01
C THR A 271 -23.09 -11.02 0.42
N PRO A 272 -22.05 -10.92 1.27
CA PRO A 272 -21.56 -9.65 1.73
C PRO A 272 -20.97 -8.82 0.57
N VAL A 273 -21.23 -7.51 0.61
CA VAL A 273 -20.73 -6.54 -0.36
C VAL A 273 -19.80 -5.56 0.35
N TYR A 274 -18.56 -5.48 -0.11
CA TYR A 274 -17.54 -4.58 0.43
C TYR A 274 -17.07 -3.59 -0.62
N LYS A 275 -16.70 -2.39 -0.18
CA LYS A 275 -15.97 -1.44 -1.02
C LYS A 275 -14.57 -1.98 -1.32
N VAL A 276 -13.98 -1.54 -2.42
CA VAL A 276 -12.62 -1.94 -2.85
C VAL A 276 -11.55 -1.70 -1.78
N GLU A 277 -11.73 -0.70 -0.93
CA GLU A 277 -10.87 -0.38 0.22
C GLU A 277 -10.64 -1.57 1.16
N TRP A 278 -11.64 -2.44 1.33
CA TRP A 278 -11.49 -3.65 2.15
C TRP A 278 -10.43 -4.58 1.56
N LEU A 279 -10.51 -4.84 0.26
CA LEU A 279 -9.59 -5.73 -0.43
C LEU A 279 -8.17 -5.15 -0.38
N LEU A 280 -8.04 -3.84 -0.64
CA LEU A 280 -6.75 -3.16 -0.61
C LEU A 280 -6.11 -3.21 0.77
N GLU A 281 -6.90 -3.00 1.83
CA GLU A 281 -6.38 -3.09 3.19
C GLU A 281 -5.99 -4.53 3.54
N CYS A 282 -6.74 -5.55 3.07
CA CYS A 282 -6.33 -6.94 3.23
C CYS A 282 -4.99 -7.23 2.54
N LEU A 283 -4.81 -6.73 1.32
CA LEU A 283 -3.60 -6.91 0.52
C LEU A 283 -2.40 -6.14 1.08
N ASN A 284 -2.63 -4.99 1.72
CA ASN A 284 -1.56 -4.22 2.36
C ASN A 284 -1.15 -4.80 3.72
N ARG A 285 -2.09 -5.38 4.48
CA ARG A 285 -1.81 -5.99 5.79
C ARG A 285 -1.37 -7.44 5.73
N TRP A 286 -1.58 -8.09 4.58
CA TRP A 286 -1.45 -9.54 4.43
C TRP A 286 -2.31 -10.29 5.45
N GLU A 287 -3.55 -9.83 5.61
CA GLU A 287 -4.52 -10.36 6.57
C GLU A 287 -5.94 -10.07 6.07
N VAL A 288 -6.90 -10.98 6.30
CA VAL A 288 -8.32 -10.65 6.13
C VAL A 288 -8.79 -9.83 7.31
N ILE A 289 -9.11 -8.57 7.06
CA ILE A 289 -9.66 -7.67 8.06
C ILE A 289 -11.19 -7.74 8.11
N ASP A 290 -11.75 -7.18 9.18
CA ASP A 290 -13.18 -6.94 9.30
C ASP A 290 -13.72 -6.09 8.13
N GLY A 291 -14.76 -6.60 7.50
CA GLY A 291 -15.42 -5.98 6.35
C GLY A 291 -16.52 -4.99 6.72
N GLU A 292 -17.01 -4.99 7.96
CA GLU A 292 -18.12 -4.12 8.39
C GLU A 292 -17.86 -2.61 8.12
N PRO A 293 -16.67 -2.05 8.43
CA PRO A 293 -16.35 -0.65 8.13
C PRO A 293 -16.37 -0.31 6.63
N TYR A 294 -16.31 -1.34 5.78
CA TYR A 294 -16.19 -1.23 4.34
C TYR A 294 -17.50 -1.60 3.61
N VAL A 295 -18.60 -1.79 4.32
CA VAL A 295 -19.91 -1.99 3.66
C VAL A 295 -20.35 -0.67 2.98
N PRO A 296 -20.73 -0.69 1.69
CA PRO A 296 -21.25 0.51 1.01
C PRO A 296 -22.54 1.03 1.65
N PRO A 297 -22.82 2.35 1.64
CA PRO A 297 -24.01 2.92 2.25
C PRO A 297 -25.35 2.37 1.72
N PHE A 298 -25.40 1.91 0.46
CA PHE A 298 -26.60 1.28 -0.10
C PHE A 298 -26.80 -0.17 0.38
N ALA A 299 -25.76 -0.78 0.93
CA ALA A 299 -25.76 -2.14 1.46
C ALA A 299 -25.82 -2.16 2.99
N SER A 300 -25.73 -1.01 3.66
CA SER A 300 -25.90 -0.93 5.11
C SER A 300 -27.37 -1.11 5.47
N LYS A 301 -27.65 -1.92 6.49
CA LYS A 301 -29.01 -2.01 7.03
C LYS A 301 -29.38 -0.64 7.61
N PRO A 302 -30.61 -0.13 7.39
CA PRO A 302 -31.02 1.11 8.01
C PRO A 302 -30.89 0.97 9.52
N THR A 303 -30.00 1.76 10.13
CA THR A 303 -29.93 1.91 11.58
C THR A 303 -31.32 2.34 12.05
N ARG A 304 -31.92 1.59 12.97
CA ARG A 304 -33.14 2.01 13.70
C ARG A 304 -32.80 3.29 14.47
N THR A 305 -32.86 4.44 13.81
CA THR A 305 -32.85 5.73 14.49
C THR A 305 -34.19 5.84 15.20
N SER A 306 -34.15 5.76 16.53
CA SER A 306 -35.30 6.09 17.37
C SER A 306 -35.79 7.47 16.95
N PRO A 307 -37.10 7.69 16.73
CA PRO A 307 -37.58 8.99 16.30
C PRO A 307 -37.22 10.02 17.36
N ARG A 308 -36.40 11.01 16.99
CA ARG A 308 -36.14 12.21 17.78
C ARG A 308 -37.49 12.79 18.17
N LYS A 309 -37.88 12.67 19.44
CA LYS A 309 -39.02 13.39 20.01
C LYS A 309 -38.85 14.87 19.66
N LYS A 310 -39.70 15.39 18.76
CA LYS A 310 -39.86 16.83 18.57
C LYS A 310 -40.21 17.41 19.94
N ARG A 311 -39.26 18.11 20.59
CA ARG A 311 -39.57 18.99 21.72
C ARG A 311 -40.50 20.06 21.16
N ARG A 312 -41.79 19.99 21.54
CA ARG A 312 -42.71 21.13 21.40
C ARG A 312 -42.12 22.24 22.24
N THR A 313 -41.57 23.26 21.60
CA THR A 313 -41.31 24.55 22.23
C THR A 313 -42.67 25.19 22.51
N GLY A 314 -43.12 25.09 23.76
CA GLY A 314 -44.22 25.90 24.25
C GLY A 314 -43.77 27.35 24.31
N SER A 315 -44.51 28.23 23.63
CA SER A 315 -44.41 29.67 23.82
C SER A 315 -44.83 30.02 25.24
N ILE A 316 -43.90 30.58 26.02
CA ILE A 316 -44.24 31.32 27.23
C ILE A 316 -44.14 32.79 26.86
N THR A 317 -45.30 33.42 26.73
CA THR A 317 -45.47 34.87 26.71
C THR A 317 -45.25 35.39 28.13
N SER A 318 -44.20 36.18 28.35
CA SER A 318 -44.06 37.00 29.56
C SER A 318 -44.73 38.36 29.32
N ASN A 319 -45.82 38.59 30.05
CA ASN A 319 -46.26 39.93 30.43
C ASN A 319 -45.51 40.34 31.70
N SER A 320 -45.41 41.67 31.87
CA SER A 320 -44.82 42.43 32.99
C SER A 320 -43.35 42.80 32.83
#